data_AF-A0A378SNX3-F1
#
_entry.id   AF-A0A378SNX3-F1
#
_cell.length_a   1.000
_cell.length_b   1.000
_cell.length_c   1.000
_cell.angle_alpha   90.00
_cell.angle_beta   90.00
_cell.angle_gamma   90.00
#
_symmetry.space_group_name_H-M   'P 1'
#
loop_
_entity.id
_entity.type
_entity.pdbx_description
1 polymer ?
#
loop_
_entity_poly.entity_id
_entity_poly.type
_entity_poly.pdbx_seq_one_letter_code
_entity_poly.pdbx_strand_id
1 'polypeptide(L)'
;MLRSVDQAKTFTPVVGTPPLILRSWPDDGPLIGVTPTGMVYASQDSGATWQVRRDLGERPQAVESAGRGLVFVATEKGIQRSTDSGTTFETFYTFDAP
;
A
#
# COMPACT_ATOMS: atom_id res chain seq x y z
N MET A 1 -9.74 -4.98 -10.28
CA MET A 1 -9.47 -3.52 -10.20
C MET A 1 -9.76 -2.88 -11.55
N LEU A 2 -10.14 -1.60 -11.60
CA LEU A 2 -10.22 -0.81 -12.82
C LEU A 2 -9.10 0.24 -12.84
N ARG A 3 -8.53 0.51 -14.01
CA ARG A 3 -7.48 1.52 -14.22
C ARG A 3 -7.88 2.48 -15.33
N SER A 4 -7.60 3.76 -15.13
CA SER A 4 -7.73 4.80 -16.16
C SER A 4 -6.38 5.47 -16.39
N VAL A 5 -6.14 5.93 -17.62
CA VAL A 5 -4.97 6.73 -18.03
C VAL A 5 -5.37 8.03 -18.73
N ASP A 6 -6.66 8.33 -18.74
CA ASP A 6 -7.28 9.40 -19.52
C ASP A 6 -8.15 10.30 -18.65
N GLN A 7 -7.72 10.52 -17.41
CA GLN A 7 -8.43 11.34 -16.42
C GLN A 7 -9.85 10.82 -16.14
N ALA A 8 -9.96 9.50 -15.91
CA ALA A 8 -11.21 8.81 -15.59
C ALA A 8 -12.30 8.89 -16.67
N LYS A 9 -11.93 9.17 -17.93
CA LYS A 9 -12.88 9.10 -19.06
C LYS A 9 -13.21 7.66 -19.42
N THR A 10 -12.22 6.77 -19.39
CA THR A 10 -12.40 5.33 -19.61
C THR A 10 -11.66 4.50 -18.58
N PHE A 11 -12.11 3.26 -18.41
CA PHE A 11 -11.55 2.32 -17.46
C PHE A 11 -11.31 0.97 -18.12
N THR A 12 -10.11 0.44 -17.92
CA THR A 12 -9.72 -0.91 -18.34
C THR A 12 -9.64 -1.82 -17.13
N PRO A 13 -10.23 -3.03 -17.17
CA PRO A 13 -10.03 -4.01 -16.11
C PRO A 13 -8.57 -4.46 -16.05
N VAL A 14 -8.01 -4.51 -14.85
CA VAL A 14 -6.71 -5.12 -14.58
C VAL A 14 -6.98 -6.53 -14.04
N VAL A 15 -6.45 -7.54 -14.72
CA VAL A 15 -6.61 -8.97 -14.38
C VAL A 15 -5.57 -9.38 -13.33
N GLY A 16 -5.91 -10.33 -12.46
CA GLY A 16 -4.97 -10.88 -11.48
C GLY A 16 -4.59 -9.90 -10.36
N THR A 17 -5.37 -8.85 -10.13
CA THR A 17 -5.06 -7.87 -9.08
C THR A 17 -5.33 -8.44 -7.69
N PRO A 18 -4.43 -8.22 -6.73
CA PRO A 18 -4.69 -8.56 -5.34
C PRO A 18 -5.93 -7.80 -4.81
N PRO A 19 -6.62 -8.33 -3.78
CA PRO A 19 -7.82 -7.72 -3.20
C PRO A 19 -7.44 -6.53 -2.28
N LEU A 20 -6.87 -5.48 -2.87
CA LEU A 20 -6.38 -4.30 -2.16
C LEU A 20 -7.55 -3.40 -1.73
N ILE A 21 -7.60 -3.07 -0.44
CA ILE A 21 -8.62 -2.19 0.16
C ILE A 21 -8.14 -0.75 0.37
N LEU A 22 -6.83 -0.56 0.53
CA LEU A 22 -6.20 0.73 0.72
C LEU A 22 -5.05 0.88 -0.27
N ARG A 23 -4.84 2.10 -0.79
CA ARG A 23 -3.82 2.43 -1.80
C ARG A 23 -3.33 3.86 -1.59
N SER A 24 -2.03 4.10 -1.76
CA SER A 24 -1.42 5.44 -1.79
C SER A 24 -0.28 5.47 -2.82
N TRP A 25 -0.16 6.58 -3.55
CA TRP A 25 0.79 6.74 -4.67
C TRP A 25 1.57 8.05 -4.50
N PRO A 26 2.90 7.99 -4.33
CA PRO A 26 3.75 9.17 -4.31
C PRO A 26 4.17 9.63 -5.71
N ASP A 27 4.63 10.87 -5.82
CA ASP A 27 5.30 11.37 -7.04
C ASP A 27 6.64 10.66 -7.32
N ASP A 28 7.35 10.25 -6.25
CA ASP A 28 8.65 9.58 -6.32
C ASP A 28 8.60 8.21 -5.61
N GLY A 29 8.19 7.18 -6.34
CA GLY A 29 8.16 5.80 -5.85
C GLY A 29 7.01 4.96 -6.43
N PRO A 30 6.91 3.69 -6.02
CA PRO A 30 5.84 2.81 -6.46
C PRO A 30 4.50 3.17 -5.80
N LEU A 31 3.40 2.85 -6.49
CA LEU A 31 2.08 2.77 -5.87
C LEU A 31 2.09 1.64 -4.84
N ILE A 32 1.63 1.93 -3.63
CA ILE A 32 1.49 0.96 -2.54
C ILE A 32 0.03 0.60 -2.36
N GLY A 33 -0.24 -0.68 -2.06
CA GLY A 33 -1.56 -1.15 -1.71
C GLY A 33 -1.51 -2.21 -0.61
N VAL A 34 -2.59 -2.30 0.17
CA VAL A 34 -2.67 -3.24 1.31
C VAL A 34 -3.99 -4.03 1.27
N THR A 35 -3.92 -5.32 1.58
CA THR A 35 -5.10 -6.22 1.70
C THR A 35 -5.77 -6.12 3.07
N PRO A 36 -6.99 -6.67 3.25
CA PRO A 36 -7.66 -6.70 4.56
C PRO A 36 -6.87 -7.36 5.68
N THR A 37 -5.97 -8.30 5.35
CA THR A 37 -5.16 -9.04 6.32
C THR A 37 -3.83 -8.37 6.63
N GLY A 38 -3.51 -7.24 5.98
CA GLY A 38 -2.24 -6.55 6.18
C GLY A 38 -1.12 -6.93 5.20
N MET A 39 -1.41 -7.68 4.13
CA MET A 39 -0.41 -7.95 3.09
C MET A 39 -0.19 -6.70 2.23
N VAL A 40 1.05 -6.21 2.20
CA VAL A 40 1.51 -5.06 1.44
C VAL A 40 1.98 -5.50 0.05
N TYR A 41 1.55 -4.77 -0.96
CA TYR A 41 1.96 -4.91 -2.35
C TYR A 41 2.49 -3.58 -2.89
N ALA A 42 3.37 -3.66 -3.89
CA ALA A 42 3.87 -2.49 -4.62
C ALA A 42 3.68 -2.66 -6.13
N SER A 43 3.43 -1.56 -6.83
CA SER A 43 3.33 -1.50 -8.28
C SER A 43 4.23 -0.39 -8.81
N GLN A 44 5.12 -0.72 -9.75
CA GLN A 44 6.03 0.23 -10.41
C GLN A 44 5.47 0.78 -11.72
N ASP A 45 4.35 0.24 -12.19
CA ASP A 45 3.78 0.47 -13.52
C ASP A 45 2.35 1.03 -13.43
N SER A 46 2.12 1.91 -12.45
CA SER A 46 0.83 2.59 -12.26
C SER A 46 -0.35 1.63 -12.07
N GLY A 47 -0.15 0.57 -11.28
CA GLY A 47 -1.18 -0.40 -10.91
C GLY A 47 -1.48 -1.47 -11.96
N ALA A 48 -0.66 -1.60 -13.01
CA ALA A 48 -0.83 -2.62 -14.04
C ALA A 48 -0.38 -4.01 -13.54
N THR A 49 0.72 -4.08 -12.80
CA THR A 49 1.19 -5.28 -12.10
C THR A 49 1.51 -4.98 -10.64
N TRP A 50 1.42 -6.01 -9.79
CA TRP A 50 1.60 -5.89 -8.34
C TRP A 50 2.53 -6.98 -7.84
N GLN A 51 3.51 -6.59 -7.03
CA GLN A 51 4.47 -7.48 -6.39
C GLN A 51 4.18 -7.54 -4.89
N VAL A 52 4.17 -8.75 -4.33
CA VAL A 52 4.11 -8.96 -2.87
C VAL A 52 5.34 -8.34 -2.22
N ARG A 53 5.17 -7.64 -1.10
CA ARG A 53 6.27 -7.07 -0.33
C ARG A 53 6.36 -7.69 1.06
N ARG A 54 5.40 -7.37 1.93
CA ARG A 54 5.45 -7.76 3.33
C ARG A 54 4.07 -8.08 3.88
N ASP A 55 4.00 -9.12 4.70
CA ASP A 55 2.84 -9.39 5.53
C ASP A 55 3.03 -8.72 6.90
N LEU A 56 2.15 -7.78 7.23
CA LEU A 56 2.11 -7.17 8.57
C LEU A 56 1.27 -8.00 9.54
N GLY A 57 0.42 -8.92 9.06
CA GLY A 57 -0.45 -9.74 9.90
C GLY A 57 -1.46 -8.95 10.73
N GLU A 58 -1.74 -7.71 10.35
CA GLU A 58 -2.61 -6.79 11.08
C GLU A 58 -3.55 -6.06 10.12
N ARG A 59 -4.79 -5.83 10.57
CA ARG A 59 -5.78 -5.13 9.76
C ARG A 59 -5.36 -3.67 9.57
N PRO A 60 -5.16 -3.20 8.33
CA PRO A 60 -4.78 -1.82 8.09
C PRO A 60 -6.01 -0.90 8.19
N GLN A 61 -5.81 0.29 8.73
CA GLN A 61 -6.79 1.37 8.83
C GLN A 61 -6.50 2.49 7.84
N ALA A 62 -5.21 2.74 7.57
CA ALA A 62 -4.75 3.70 6.56
C ALA A 62 -3.39 3.28 6.00
N VAL A 63 -3.09 3.72 4.78
CA VAL A 63 -1.75 3.61 4.17
C VAL A 63 -1.39 4.96 3.56
N GLU A 64 -0.14 5.37 3.77
CA GLU A 64 0.44 6.52 3.09
C GLU A 64 1.80 6.14 2.52
N SER A 65 2.04 6.51 1.26
CA SER A 65 3.36 6.44 0.67
C SER A 65 3.82 7.85 0.36
N ALA A 66 4.84 8.31 1.09
CA ALA A 66 5.33 9.69 1.07
C ALA A 66 6.49 9.91 0.10
N GLY A 67 6.78 8.90 -0.73
CA GLY A 67 7.88 8.90 -1.69
C GLY A 67 9.25 8.60 -1.06
N ARG A 68 10.28 8.49 -1.90
CA ARG A 68 11.67 8.17 -1.47
C ARG A 68 11.76 6.93 -0.58
N GLY A 69 10.91 5.93 -0.83
CA GLY A 69 10.86 4.70 -0.05
C GLY A 69 10.00 4.75 1.22
N LEU A 70 9.53 5.92 1.64
CA LEU A 70 8.71 6.05 2.85
C LEU A 70 7.30 5.50 2.64
N VAL A 71 6.91 4.58 3.51
CA VAL A 71 5.55 4.04 3.61
C VAL A 71 5.14 3.97 5.07
N PHE A 72 3.95 4.43 5.39
CA PHE A 72 3.31 4.28 6.70
C PHE A 72 2.05 3.44 6.55
N VAL A 73 1.87 2.45 7.42
CA VAL A 73 0.63 1.68 7.54
C VAL A 73 0.14 1.82 8.97
N ALA A 74 -1.02 2.45 9.15
CA ALA A 74 -1.70 2.45 10.44
C ALA A 74 -2.50 1.15 10.58
N THR A 75 -2.37 0.49 11.72
CA THR A 75 -3.09 -0.72 12.11
C THR A 75 -3.91 -0.44 13.38
N GLU A 76 -4.57 -1.45 13.93
CA GLU A 76 -5.26 -1.31 15.23
C GLU A 76 -4.28 -1.15 16.40
N LYS A 77 -3.01 -1.59 16.24
CA LYS A 77 -2.01 -1.58 17.32
C LYS A 77 -1.04 -0.42 17.24
N GLY A 78 -0.92 0.25 16.09
CA GLY A 78 0.06 1.31 15.92
C GLY A 78 0.28 1.73 14.48
N ILE A 79 1.42 2.36 14.24
CA ILE A 79 1.89 2.76 12.92
C ILE A 79 3.17 1.98 12.62
N GLN A 80 3.15 1.23 11.52
CA GLN A 80 4.34 0.61 10.94
C GLN A 80 4.94 1.57 9.89
N ARG A 81 6.26 1.71 9.87
CA ARG A 81 6.99 2.52 8.89
C ARG A 81 7.95 1.64 8.10
N SER A 82 8.05 1.92 6.82
CA SER A 82 9.08 1.42 5.92
C SER A 82 9.85 2.59 5.34
N THR A 83 11.14 2.38 5.06
CA THR A 83 12.01 3.33 4.35
C THR A 83 12.50 2.76 3.01
N ASP A 84 12.00 1.60 2.59
CA ASP A 84 12.44 0.82 1.44
C ASP A 84 11.26 0.33 0.56
N SER A 85 10.27 1.22 0.40
CA SER A 85 9.07 0.99 -0.43
C SER A 85 8.24 -0.22 0.01
N GLY A 86 8.15 -0.45 1.31
CA GLY A 86 7.35 -1.49 1.93
C GLY A 86 8.01 -2.87 1.98
N THR A 87 9.31 -2.97 1.66
CA THR A 87 10.03 -4.26 1.70
C THR A 87 10.27 -4.72 3.13
N THR A 88 10.69 -3.80 3.99
CA THR A 88 10.83 -4.00 5.44
C THR A 88 10.02 -2.96 6.20
N PHE A 89 9.62 -3.31 7.42
CA PHE A 89 8.88 -2.44 8.30
C PHE A 89 9.41 -2.52 9.73
N GLU A 90 9.41 -1.37 10.40
CA GLU A 90 9.57 -1.24 11.83
C GLU A 90 8.34 -0.59 12.47
N THR A 91 8.10 -0.88 13.75
CA THR A 91 7.09 -0.15 14.52
C THR A 91 7.57 1.27 14.75
N PHE A 92 6.83 2.24 14.24
CA PHE A 92 7.09 3.66 14.38
C PHE A 92 6.37 4.25 15.59
N TYR A 93 5.16 3.77 15.86
CA TYR A 93 4.36 4.18 17.01
C TYR A 93 3.46 3.02 17.45
N THR A 94 3.24 2.87 18.76
CA THR A 94 2.29 1.91 19.33
C THR A 94 1.14 2.68 19.94
N PHE A 95 -0.09 2.29 19.62
CA PHE A 95 -1.27 2.79 20.33
C PHE A 95 -1.35 2.08 21.67
N ASP A 96 -1.39 2.85 22.76
CA ASP A 96 -1.68 2.28 24.06
C ASP A 96 -3.08 1.67 24.03
N ALA A 97 -3.21 0.48 24.64
CA ALA A 97 -4.53 -0.11 24.82
C ALA A 97 -5.38 0.83 25.69
N PRO A 98 -6.67 1.03 25.37
CA PRO A 98 -7.57 1.82 26.19
C PRO A 98 -7.73 1.25 27.61
#